data_AF-A0A7Y5P9X5-F1
#
_entry.id   AF-A0A7Y5P9X5-F1
#
_cell.length_a   1.000
_cell.length_b   1.000
_cell.length_c   1.000
_cell.angle_alpha   90.00
_cell.angle_beta   90.00
_cell.angle_gamma   90.00
#
_symmetry.space_group_name_H-M   'P 1'
#
loop_
_entity.id
_entity.type
_entity.pdbx_description
1 polymer ?
#
loop_
_entity_poly.entity_id
_entity_poly.type
_entity_poly.pdbx_seq_one_letter_code
_entity_poly.pdbx_strand_id
1 'polypeptide(L)'
;MSPLHDLLVVAHTHWDREWYHTAERFRARLVALIDELLDEPPPAGESFLLDGQAVLLDDYLSVRPERAAELSALLRDGRIEAGPWYVLADELIPGGEALVRNLLAGRGAVRRLRGEPPPVLYCPDSFGHPAALPALARGFGFQLVVLWRGYGGARWPAADTVRWRSLGGDDVLVHHLPPDGYEFGSSLPSTP
;
A
#
# COMPACT_ATOMS: atom_id res chain seq x y z
N MET A 1 13.44 -12.96 32.41
CA MET A 1 13.91 -12.65 31.05
C MET A 1 12.75 -11.98 30.34
N SER A 2 12.94 -10.77 29.81
CA SER A 2 11.90 -10.15 28.97
C SER A 2 11.65 -11.03 27.75
N PRO A 3 10.40 -11.15 27.26
CA PRO A 3 10.15 -11.91 26.05
C PRO A 3 10.96 -11.31 24.89
N LEU A 4 11.54 -12.19 24.07
CA LEU A 4 12.05 -11.78 22.76
C LEU A 4 10.85 -11.50 21.87
N HIS A 5 10.92 -10.41 21.10
CA HIS A 5 9.88 -10.01 20.16
C HIS A 5 10.48 -10.02 18.76
N ASP A 6 9.70 -10.51 17.79
CA ASP A 6 10.05 -10.39 16.39
C ASP A 6 9.69 -8.98 15.92
N LEU A 7 10.65 -8.28 15.30
CA LEU A 7 10.43 -6.97 14.69
C LEU A 7 10.37 -7.13 13.17
N LEU A 8 9.23 -6.79 12.58
CA LEU A 8 9.08 -6.68 11.14
C LEU A 8 9.15 -5.21 10.73
N VAL A 9 10.12 -4.87 9.88
CA VAL A 9 10.27 -3.54 9.29
C VAL A 9 9.87 -3.61 7.84
N VAL A 10 8.91 -2.76 7.43
CA VAL A 10 8.47 -2.65 6.04
C VAL A 10 8.94 -1.30 5.50
N ALA A 11 9.94 -1.34 4.62
CA ALA A 11 10.39 -0.15 3.91
C ALA A 11 9.31 0.27 2.92
N HIS A 12 8.88 1.53 2.99
CA HIS A 12 7.84 2.05 2.12
C HIS A 12 7.98 3.56 1.97
N THR A 13 7.19 4.09 1.04
CA THR A 13 6.84 5.51 1.00
C THR A 13 5.33 5.64 1.09
N HIS A 14 4.85 6.75 1.68
CA HIS A 14 3.49 7.21 1.44
C HIS A 14 3.55 8.32 0.40
N TRP A 15 2.88 8.13 -0.74
CA TRP A 15 3.07 8.98 -1.91
C TRP A 15 1.75 9.59 -2.38
N ASP A 16 1.40 10.74 -1.80
CA ASP A 16 0.36 11.60 -2.37
C ASP A 16 0.75 12.00 -3.80
N ARG A 17 -0.02 11.52 -4.77
CA ARG A 17 0.23 11.80 -6.19
C ARG A 17 0.23 13.30 -6.49
N GLU A 18 -0.62 14.03 -5.78
CA GLU A 18 -0.70 15.49 -5.76
C GLU A 18 -1.33 15.95 -4.43
N TRP A 19 -0.80 17.03 -3.84
CA TRP A 19 -1.29 17.57 -2.58
C TRP A 19 -0.93 19.06 -2.44
N TYR A 20 0.07 19.42 -1.65
CA TYR A 20 0.53 20.82 -1.48
C TYR A 20 1.40 21.33 -2.65
N HIS A 21 1.72 20.46 -3.61
CA HIS A 21 2.40 20.79 -4.86
C HIS A 21 1.70 20.09 -6.03
N THR A 22 1.99 20.54 -7.25
CA THR A 22 1.42 19.95 -8.47
C THR A 22 1.92 18.53 -8.69
N ALA A 23 1.13 17.74 -9.44
CA ALA A 23 1.47 16.38 -9.81
C ALA A 23 2.84 16.26 -10.50
N GLU A 24 3.23 17.24 -11.32
CA GLU A 24 4.53 17.22 -12.02
C GLU A 24 5.71 17.35 -11.06
N ARG A 25 5.56 18.18 -10.01
CA ARG A 25 6.63 18.34 -9.00
C ARG A 25 6.79 17.08 -8.17
N PHE A 26 5.69 16.41 -7.82
CA PHE A 26 5.76 15.09 -7.18
C PHE A 26 6.31 14.05 -8.14
N ARG A 27 5.88 14.01 -9.40
CA ARG A 27 6.41 13.06 -10.40
C ARG A 27 7.93 13.16 -10.56
N ALA A 28 8.50 14.35 -10.58
CA ALA A 28 9.95 14.52 -10.65
C ALA A 28 10.68 13.86 -9.45
N ARG A 29 10.10 13.95 -8.24
CA ARG A 29 10.64 13.29 -7.04
C ARG A 29 10.41 11.78 -7.07
N LEU A 30 9.27 11.33 -7.59
CA LEU A 30 8.94 9.91 -7.75
C LEU A 30 9.93 9.23 -8.69
N VAL A 31 10.28 9.89 -9.79
CA VAL A 31 11.28 9.39 -10.74
C VAL A 31 12.63 9.20 -10.07
N ALA A 32 13.07 10.15 -9.23
CA ALA A 32 14.31 10.01 -8.49
C ALA A 32 14.27 8.83 -7.49
N LEU A 33 13.18 8.67 -6.75
CA LEU A 33 12.99 7.55 -5.81
C LEU A 33 13.06 6.19 -6.53
N ILE A 34 12.34 6.03 -7.63
CA ILE A 34 12.31 4.75 -8.35
C ILE A 34 13.65 4.53 -9.08
N ASP A 35 14.31 5.57 -9.59
CA ASP A 35 15.66 5.43 -10.15
C ASP A 35 16.64 4.88 -9.09
N GLU A 36 16.58 5.39 -7.85
CA GLU A 36 17.37 4.87 -6.72
C GLU A 36 17.06 3.40 -6.40
N LEU A 37 15.77 3.02 -6.34
CA LEU A 37 15.37 1.63 -6.10
C LEU A 37 15.78 0.67 -7.22
N LEU A 38 15.92 1.15 -8.46
CA LEU A 38 16.37 0.33 -9.58
C LEU A 38 17.89 0.19 -9.61
N ASP A 39 18.62 1.26 -9.27
CA ASP A 39 20.08 1.27 -9.27
C ASP A 39 20.64 0.55 -8.02
N GLU A 40 19.96 0.67 -6.88
CA GLU A 40 20.31 0.07 -5.59
C GLU A 40 19.10 -0.70 -4.99
N PRO A 41 18.71 -1.85 -5.57
CA PRO A 41 17.49 -2.53 -5.15
C PRO A 41 17.58 -3.18 -3.76
N PRO A 42 16.46 -3.26 -2.99
CA PRO A 42 16.43 -3.87 -1.65
C PRO A 42 17.01 -5.29 -1.66
N PRO A 43 17.81 -5.76 -0.70
CA PRO A 43 18.41 -7.10 -0.73
C PRO A 43 17.43 -8.25 -1.02
N ALA A 44 17.93 -9.39 -1.49
CA ALA A 44 17.07 -10.55 -1.72
C ALA A 44 16.38 -11.00 -0.41
N GLY A 45 15.05 -11.08 -0.43
CA GLY A 45 14.23 -11.37 0.74
C GLY A 45 13.66 -10.12 1.44
N GLU A 46 14.06 -8.93 1.01
CA GLU A 46 13.49 -7.65 1.44
C GLU A 46 12.69 -7.00 0.29
N SER A 47 11.75 -6.12 0.65
CA SER A 47 10.91 -5.42 -0.30
C SER A 47 10.79 -3.93 0.03
N PHE A 48 10.52 -3.12 -0.99
CA PHE A 48 10.06 -1.75 -0.84
C PHE A 48 8.62 -1.62 -1.35
N LEU A 49 7.71 -1.18 -0.47
CA LEU A 49 6.31 -0.97 -0.80
C LEU A 49 6.08 0.42 -1.40
N LEU A 50 5.65 0.47 -2.66
CA LEU A 50 5.19 1.66 -3.36
C LEU A 50 3.73 1.98 -2.98
N ASP A 51 3.53 2.19 -1.69
CA ASP A 51 2.32 2.74 -1.06
C ASP A 51 0.99 2.02 -1.39
N GLY A 52 1.04 0.76 -1.78
CA GLY A 52 -0.18 0.02 -2.11
C GLY A 52 -0.94 0.51 -3.35
N GLN A 53 -0.33 1.35 -4.19
CA GLN A 53 -0.94 1.95 -5.38
C GLN A 53 -0.11 1.71 -6.65
N ALA A 54 -0.76 1.29 -7.73
CA ALA A 54 -0.09 0.93 -8.97
C ALA A 54 0.09 2.10 -9.96
N VAL A 55 -0.57 3.24 -9.73
CA VAL A 55 -0.44 4.44 -10.59
C VAL A 55 1.00 4.94 -10.67
N LEU A 56 1.78 4.75 -9.60
CA LEU A 56 3.19 5.16 -9.53
C LEU A 56 4.05 4.48 -10.60
N LEU A 57 3.69 3.25 -10.99
CA LEU A 57 4.34 2.51 -12.06
C LEU A 57 4.12 3.21 -13.41
N ASP A 58 2.90 3.68 -13.67
CA ASP A 58 2.54 4.37 -14.90
C ASP A 58 3.10 5.80 -14.93
N ASP A 59 3.06 6.52 -13.81
CA ASP A 59 3.68 7.84 -13.70
C ASP A 59 5.20 7.77 -13.93
N TYR A 60 5.89 6.76 -13.39
CA TYR A 60 7.31 6.53 -13.64
C TYR A 60 7.61 6.21 -15.11
N LEU A 61 6.93 5.21 -15.68
CA LEU A 61 7.17 4.78 -17.06
C LEU A 61 6.71 5.78 -18.11
N SER A 62 5.87 6.77 -17.75
CA SER A 62 5.59 7.92 -18.62
C SER A 62 6.82 8.81 -18.84
N VAL A 63 7.80 8.76 -17.93
CA VAL A 63 9.05 9.55 -17.99
C VAL A 63 10.25 8.68 -18.38
N ARG A 64 10.30 7.44 -17.85
CA ARG A 64 11.41 6.48 -18.03
C ARG A 64 10.94 5.17 -18.71
N PRO A 65 10.31 5.22 -19.91
CA PRO A 65 9.81 4.01 -20.56
C PRO A 65 10.91 2.97 -20.84
N GLU A 66 12.16 3.41 -21.01
CA GLU A 66 13.33 2.56 -21.24
C GLU A 66 13.67 1.64 -20.06
N ARG A 67 13.25 2.00 -18.84
CA ARG A 67 13.51 1.25 -17.59
C ARG A 67 12.45 0.19 -17.27
N ALA A 68 11.46 -0.01 -18.16
CA ALA A 68 10.34 -0.93 -17.94
C ALA A 68 10.77 -2.37 -17.65
N ALA A 69 11.85 -2.85 -18.28
CA ALA A 69 12.35 -4.20 -18.09
C ALA A 69 12.96 -4.41 -16.70
N GLU A 70 13.71 -3.43 -16.20
CA GLU A 70 14.31 -3.44 -14.86
C GLU A 70 13.23 -3.39 -13.78
N LEU A 71 12.26 -2.47 -13.92
CA LEU A 71 11.12 -2.38 -13.00
C LEU A 71 10.28 -3.66 -12.99
N SER A 72 10.01 -4.25 -14.16
CA SER A 72 9.31 -5.53 -14.27
C SER A 72 10.09 -6.67 -13.60
N ALA A 73 11.42 -6.66 -13.64
CA ALA A 73 12.24 -7.66 -12.98
C ALA A 73 12.10 -7.58 -11.46
N LEU A 74 12.18 -6.38 -10.86
CA LEU A 74 12.06 -6.21 -9.41
C LEU A 74 10.64 -6.46 -8.88
N LEU A 75 9.60 -6.10 -9.66
CA LEU A 75 8.21 -6.44 -9.33
C LEU A 75 7.95 -7.95 -9.34
N ARG A 76 8.55 -8.69 -10.29
CA ARG A 76 8.44 -10.16 -10.34
C ARG A 76 9.17 -10.84 -9.19
N ASP A 77 10.28 -10.25 -8.77
CA ASP A 77 11.13 -10.77 -7.70
C ASP A 77 10.60 -10.41 -6.29
N GLY A 78 9.57 -9.56 -6.21
CA GLY A 78 9.01 -9.08 -4.95
C GLY A 78 9.88 -8.06 -4.22
N ARG A 79 10.96 -7.57 -4.85
CA ARG A 79 11.86 -6.54 -4.28
C ARG A 79 11.24 -5.15 -4.33
N ILE A 80 10.32 -4.93 -5.27
CA ILE A 80 9.39 -3.78 -5.28
C ILE A 80 7.97 -4.35 -5.23
N GLU A 81 7.13 -3.79 -4.38
CA GLU A 81 5.72 -4.15 -4.25
C GLU A 81 4.84 -2.94 -4.58
N ALA A 82 3.74 -3.15 -5.32
CA ALA A 82 2.81 -2.08 -5.70
C ALA A 82 1.37 -2.62 -5.80
N GLY A 83 0.39 -1.73 -5.68
CA GLY A 83 -1.02 -2.13 -5.61
C GLY A 83 -1.39 -2.75 -4.26
N PRO A 84 -2.64 -3.23 -4.09
CA PRO A 84 -3.54 -3.66 -5.16
C PRO A 84 -4.42 -2.55 -5.74
N TRP A 85 -4.49 -1.38 -5.11
CA TRP A 85 -5.23 -0.25 -5.66
C TRP A 85 -4.52 0.31 -6.90
N TYR A 86 -5.26 0.95 -7.79
CA TYR A 86 -4.63 1.79 -8.81
C TYR A 86 -4.16 3.09 -8.17
N VAL A 87 -5.05 3.77 -7.45
CA VAL A 87 -4.77 4.95 -6.61
C VAL A 87 -5.29 4.73 -5.20
N LEU A 88 -4.64 5.32 -4.19
CA LEU A 88 -5.25 5.43 -2.86
C LEU A 88 -6.35 6.50 -2.90
N ALA A 89 -7.60 6.06 -3.01
CA ALA A 89 -8.74 6.97 -3.05
C ALA A 89 -9.30 7.24 -1.65
N ASP A 90 -10.02 8.37 -1.51
CA ASP A 90 -11.04 8.45 -0.47
C ASP A 90 -12.08 7.36 -0.74
N GLU A 91 -12.40 6.53 0.25
CA GLU A 91 -13.25 5.35 0.05
C GLU A 91 -14.75 5.65 0.21
N LEU A 92 -15.10 6.85 0.69
CA LEU A 92 -16.48 7.25 1.00
C LEU A 92 -17.07 8.21 -0.03
N ILE A 93 -16.22 8.89 -0.83
CA ILE A 93 -16.66 9.83 -1.87
C ILE A 93 -17.02 9.14 -3.19
N PRO A 94 -16.19 8.25 -3.78
CA PRO A 94 -16.51 7.55 -5.01
C PRO A 94 -17.63 6.52 -4.82
N GLY A 95 -18.36 6.23 -5.89
CA GLY A 95 -19.33 5.13 -5.88
C GLY A 95 -18.64 3.77 -5.69
N GLY A 96 -19.35 2.78 -5.14
CA GLY A 96 -18.79 1.44 -4.89
C GLY A 96 -18.20 0.76 -6.14
N GLU A 97 -18.82 0.94 -7.31
CA GLU A 97 -18.28 0.46 -8.59
C GLU A 97 -16.93 1.12 -8.91
N ALA A 98 -16.73 2.39 -8.56
CA ALA A 98 -15.44 3.05 -8.78
C ALA A 98 -14.32 2.41 -7.94
N LEU A 99 -14.61 1.97 -6.72
CA LEU A 99 -13.64 1.23 -5.89
C LEU A 99 -13.31 -0.14 -6.50
N VAL A 100 -14.32 -0.85 -7.03
CA VAL A 100 -14.12 -2.11 -7.77
C VAL A 100 -13.23 -1.87 -8.99
N ARG A 101 -13.49 -0.82 -9.77
CA ARG A 101 -12.67 -0.44 -10.94
C ARG A 101 -11.25 -0.05 -10.54
N ASN A 102 -11.09 0.63 -9.42
CA ASN A 102 -9.78 1.00 -8.87
C ASN A 102 -8.93 -0.25 -8.59
N LEU A 103 -9.49 -1.28 -7.94
CA LEU A 103 -8.79 -2.55 -7.71
C LEU A 103 -8.50 -3.34 -8.99
N LEU A 104 -9.45 -3.38 -9.93
CA LEU A 104 -9.24 -4.03 -11.22
C LEU A 104 -8.11 -3.35 -12.01
N ALA A 105 -8.08 -2.02 -12.03
CA ALA A 105 -7.05 -1.25 -12.69
C ALA A 105 -5.68 -1.44 -12.01
N GLY A 106 -5.63 -1.45 -10.67
CA GLY A 106 -4.39 -1.63 -9.92
C GLY A 106 -3.76 -2.99 -10.17
N ARG A 107 -4.56 -4.05 -10.03
CA ARG A 107 -4.14 -5.41 -10.37
C ARG A 107 -3.70 -5.53 -11.83
N GLY A 108 -4.42 -4.90 -12.75
CA GLY A 108 -4.05 -4.86 -14.16
C GLY A 108 -2.68 -4.21 -14.37
N ALA A 109 -2.43 -3.06 -13.76
CA ALA A 109 -1.19 -2.32 -13.89
C ALA A 109 0.04 -3.09 -13.40
N VAL A 110 -0.06 -3.70 -12.21
CA VAL A 110 1.03 -4.54 -11.67
C VAL A 110 1.29 -5.75 -12.59
N ARG A 111 0.23 -6.42 -13.06
CA ARG A 111 0.36 -7.61 -13.93
C ARG A 111 0.90 -7.30 -15.32
N ARG A 112 0.68 -6.10 -15.88
CA ARG A 112 1.32 -5.69 -17.15
C ARG A 112 2.85 -5.74 -17.05
N LEU A 113 3.39 -5.44 -15.87
CA LEU A 113 4.81 -5.54 -15.55
C LEU A 113 5.17 -6.89 -14.92
N ARG A 114 4.30 -7.90 -15.07
CA ARG A 114 4.47 -9.29 -14.63
C ARG A 114 4.62 -9.48 -13.13
N GLY A 115 4.44 -8.45 -12.31
CA GLY A 115 4.40 -8.57 -10.86
C GLY A 115 3.04 -9.10 -10.36
N GLU A 116 2.96 -9.32 -9.06
CA GLU A 116 1.69 -9.55 -8.35
C GLU A 116 1.56 -8.53 -7.20
N PRO A 117 0.35 -8.00 -6.92
CA PRO A 117 0.17 -7.13 -5.77
C PRO A 117 0.42 -7.85 -4.44
N PRO A 118 0.82 -7.13 -3.38
CA PRO A 118 0.94 -7.71 -2.05
C PRO A 118 -0.42 -8.29 -1.59
N PRO A 119 -0.43 -9.33 -0.74
CA PRO A 119 -1.64 -10.08 -0.37
C PRO A 119 -2.50 -9.34 0.68
N VAL A 120 -2.48 -8.00 0.68
CA VAL A 120 -3.18 -7.14 1.63
C VAL A 120 -3.93 -6.03 0.91
N LEU A 121 -5.07 -5.62 1.45
CA LEU A 121 -5.72 -4.39 1.05
C LEU A 121 -5.15 -3.25 1.91
N TYR A 122 -4.34 -2.37 1.31
CA TYR A 122 -3.62 -1.33 2.02
C TYR A 122 -4.38 0.00 1.96
N CYS A 123 -4.77 0.55 3.11
CA CYS A 123 -5.60 1.75 3.24
C CYS A 123 -5.02 2.69 4.33
N PRO A 124 -3.79 3.23 4.13
CA PRO A 124 -3.02 3.86 5.18
C PRO A 124 -3.57 5.22 5.61
N ASP A 125 -4.21 6.00 4.73
CA ASP A 125 -4.61 7.39 5.06
C ASP A 125 -6.03 7.77 4.59
N SER A 126 -6.87 6.80 4.20
CA SER A 126 -8.26 7.11 3.82
C SER A 126 -9.05 7.68 4.99
N PHE A 127 -9.85 8.73 4.75
CA PHE A 127 -10.61 9.45 5.78
C PHE A 127 -11.92 8.75 6.16
N GLY A 128 -11.80 7.48 6.56
CA GLY A 128 -12.90 6.59 6.84
C GLY A 128 -13.07 5.52 5.76
N HIS A 129 -13.82 4.49 6.10
CA HIS A 129 -13.94 3.28 5.32
C HIS A 129 -15.42 2.86 5.22
N PRO A 130 -15.90 2.39 4.05
CA PRO A 130 -17.27 1.95 3.89
C PRO A 130 -17.49 0.66 4.68
N ALA A 131 -18.70 0.47 5.23
CA ALA A 131 -19.09 -0.77 5.93
C ALA A 131 -18.98 -2.03 5.06
N ALA A 132 -18.92 -1.86 3.74
CA ALA A 132 -18.75 -2.91 2.75
C ALA A 132 -17.28 -3.29 2.48
N LEU A 133 -16.28 -2.59 3.06
CA LEU A 133 -14.87 -2.86 2.79
C LEU A 133 -14.46 -4.33 3.02
N PRO A 134 -14.93 -5.04 4.07
CA PRO A 134 -14.64 -6.47 4.21
C PRO A 134 -15.16 -7.31 3.04
N ALA A 135 -16.38 -7.04 2.56
CA ALA A 135 -16.95 -7.74 1.41
C ALA A 135 -16.17 -7.44 0.13
N LEU A 136 -15.76 -6.18 -0.08
CA LEU A 136 -14.92 -5.79 -1.21
C LEU A 136 -13.56 -6.51 -1.17
N ALA A 137 -12.88 -6.48 -0.02
CA ALA A 137 -11.60 -7.15 0.19
C ALA A 137 -11.71 -8.66 -0.13
N ARG A 138 -12.70 -9.34 0.45
CA ARG A 138 -12.96 -10.77 0.20
C ARG A 138 -13.29 -11.07 -1.26
N GLY A 139 -14.09 -10.22 -1.91
CA GLY A 139 -14.41 -10.34 -3.34
C GLY A 139 -13.19 -10.28 -4.25
N PHE A 140 -12.12 -9.59 -3.83
CA PHE A 140 -10.84 -9.55 -4.52
C PHE A 140 -9.81 -10.57 -4.01
N GLY A 141 -10.19 -11.42 -3.04
CA GLY A 141 -9.34 -12.47 -2.46
C GLY A 141 -8.45 -12.02 -1.31
N PHE A 142 -8.58 -10.78 -0.83
CA PHE A 142 -7.83 -10.28 0.32
C PHE A 142 -8.46 -10.75 1.63
N GLN A 143 -7.63 -11.25 2.53
CA GLN A 143 -8.06 -11.70 3.87
C GLN A 143 -7.62 -10.74 4.97
N LEU A 144 -6.72 -9.82 4.64
CA LEU A 144 -6.12 -8.82 5.52
C LEU A 144 -6.31 -7.43 4.91
N VAL A 145 -6.79 -6.51 5.73
CA VAL A 145 -6.83 -5.07 5.48
C VAL A 145 -5.86 -4.40 6.46
N VAL A 146 -5.02 -3.51 5.96
CA VAL A 146 -4.15 -2.68 6.79
C VAL A 146 -4.66 -1.25 6.71
N LEU A 147 -4.94 -0.62 7.84
CA LEU A 147 -5.47 0.75 7.88
C LEU A 147 -4.95 1.51 9.09
N TRP A 148 -5.04 2.84 9.04
CA TRP A 148 -4.65 3.69 10.18
C TRP A 148 -5.84 4.47 10.77
N ARG A 149 -6.73 4.99 9.93
CA ARG A 149 -7.84 5.84 10.38
C ARG A 149 -9.12 5.04 10.63
N GLY A 150 -10.00 5.59 11.45
CA GLY A 150 -11.33 5.00 11.74
C GLY A 150 -11.37 3.98 12.88
N TYR A 151 -10.22 3.42 13.29
CA TYR A 151 -10.04 2.48 14.41
C TYR A 151 -9.02 3.02 15.45
N GLY A 152 -8.99 2.48 16.69
CA GLY A 152 -7.98 2.82 17.73
C GLY A 152 -8.36 3.82 18.85
N GLY A 153 -9.50 4.51 18.77
CA GLY A 153 -10.01 5.35 19.86
C GLY A 153 -10.65 4.56 21.03
N ALA A 154 -10.96 5.24 22.15
CA ALA A 154 -11.50 4.65 23.39
C ALA A 154 -12.79 3.80 23.24
N ARG A 155 -13.50 3.94 22.11
CA ARG A 155 -14.67 3.13 21.77
C ARG A 155 -14.33 1.71 21.30
N TRP A 156 -13.07 1.44 20.97
CA TRP A 156 -12.62 0.20 20.33
C TRP A 156 -11.82 -0.68 21.30
N PRO A 157 -11.73 -2.01 21.04
CA PRO A 157 -10.86 -2.90 21.79
C PRO A 157 -9.39 -2.45 21.73
N ALA A 158 -8.65 -2.69 22.82
CA ALA A 158 -7.22 -2.39 22.94
C ALA A 158 -6.33 -3.42 22.20
N ALA A 159 -6.67 -3.74 20.95
CA ALA A 159 -5.95 -4.67 20.10
C ALA A 159 -5.70 -4.06 18.73
N ASP A 160 -4.46 -4.18 18.25
CA ASP A 160 -4.04 -3.67 16.94
C ASP A 160 -4.49 -4.58 15.80
N THR A 161 -4.90 -5.82 16.10
CA THR A 161 -5.44 -6.75 15.10
C THR A 161 -6.80 -7.24 15.52
N VAL A 162 -7.79 -7.01 14.66
CA VAL A 162 -9.19 -7.35 14.93
C VAL A 162 -9.88 -7.96 13.72
N ARG A 163 -11.02 -8.59 13.94
CA ARG A 163 -11.88 -9.10 12.85
C ARG A 163 -12.96 -8.09 12.54
N TRP A 164 -13.03 -7.63 11.29
CA TRP A 164 -14.10 -6.75 10.83
C TRP A 164 -15.04 -7.51 9.90
N ARG A 165 -16.31 -7.58 10.29
CA ARG A 165 -17.40 -8.22 9.54
C ARG A 165 -18.31 -7.19 8.88
N SER A 166 -18.57 -7.38 7.60
CA SER A 166 -19.57 -6.63 6.83
C SER A 166 -20.99 -7.09 7.14
N LEU A 167 -22.00 -6.30 6.73
CA LEU A 167 -23.42 -6.65 6.89
C LEU A 167 -23.80 -7.98 6.18
N GLY A 168 -23.12 -8.31 5.09
CA GLY A 168 -23.34 -9.54 4.31
C GLY A 168 -22.73 -10.80 4.94
N GLY A 169 -21.97 -10.67 6.03
CA GLY A 169 -21.34 -11.78 6.74
C GLY A 169 -19.88 -12.03 6.37
N ASP A 170 -19.40 -11.49 5.24
CA ASP A 170 -17.96 -11.50 4.90
C ASP A 170 -17.15 -10.81 5.98
N ASP A 171 -16.03 -11.41 6.37
CA ASP A 171 -15.11 -10.83 7.34
C ASP A 171 -13.64 -10.94 6.92
N VAL A 172 -12.84 -10.01 7.42
CA VAL A 172 -11.40 -9.89 7.20
C VAL A 172 -10.69 -9.67 8.52
N LEU A 173 -9.40 -10.00 8.57
CA LEU A 173 -8.52 -9.44 9.57
C LEU A 173 -8.21 -8.00 9.20
N VAL A 174 -8.21 -7.13 10.19
CA VAL A 174 -7.75 -5.75 10.10
C VAL A 174 -6.53 -5.65 10.98
N HIS A 175 -5.42 -5.17 10.43
CA HIS A 175 -4.28 -4.69 11.20
C HIS A 175 -4.30 -3.17 11.21
N HIS A 176 -4.45 -2.61 12.40
CA HIS A 176 -4.43 -1.18 12.66
C HIS A 176 -3.00 -0.72 12.87
N LEU A 177 -2.57 0.23 12.04
CA LEU A 177 -1.24 0.82 12.15
C LEU A 177 -1.10 1.62 13.46
N PRO A 178 0.13 1.80 13.97
CA PRO A 178 0.38 2.47 15.24
C PRO A 178 -0.33 3.84 15.34
N PRO A 179 -0.74 4.27 16.55
CA PRO A 179 -1.35 5.58 16.75
C PRO A 179 -0.49 6.74 16.24
N ASP A 180 0.83 6.58 16.28
CA ASP A 180 1.82 7.54 15.82
C ASP A 180 1.99 7.59 14.29
N GLY A 181 1.22 6.80 13.54
CA GLY A 181 1.18 6.84 12.07
C GLY A 181 1.96 5.73 11.40
N TYR A 182 1.78 5.63 10.07
CA TYR A 182 2.54 4.73 9.20
C TYR A 182 4.03 5.12 9.09
N GLU A 183 4.39 6.32 9.55
CA GLU A 183 5.77 6.83 9.59
C GLU A 183 6.53 6.53 10.90
N PHE A 184 5.94 5.77 11.83
CA PHE A 184 6.54 5.46 13.13
C PHE A 184 7.98 4.93 13.05
N GLY A 185 8.30 4.13 12.02
CA GLY A 185 9.64 3.58 11.78
C GLY A 185 10.61 4.49 11.02
N SER A 186 10.20 5.69 10.60
CA SER A 186 11.00 6.56 9.71
C SER A 186 12.30 7.08 10.32
N SER A 187 12.37 7.14 11.66
CA SER A 187 13.51 7.64 12.41
C SER A 187 14.32 6.54 13.10
N LEU A 188 14.20 5.29 12.64
CA LEU A 188 15.02 4.20 13.14
C LEU A 188 16.51 4.52 12.91
N PRO A 189 17.38 4.29 13.91
CA PRO A 189 18.80 4.57 13.76
C PRO A 189 19.39 3.65 12.69
N SER A 190 20.28 4.21 11.86
CA SER A 190 21.02 3.45 10.85
C SER A 190 22.08 2.52 11.43
N THR A 191 22.33 2.61 12.73
CA THR A 191 23.15 1.68 13.51
C THR A 191 22.31 1.04 14.61
N PRO A 192 22.23 -0.31 14.66
CA PRO A 192 21.48 -1.03 15.68
C PRO A 192 22.06 -0.89 17.10
#